data_AF-A0A433RX55-F1
#
_entry.id   AF-A0A433RX55-F1
#
_cell.length_a   1.000
_cell.length_b   1.000
_cell.length_c   1.000
_cell.angle_alpha   90.00
_cell.angle_beta   90.00
_cell.angle_gamma   90.00
#
_symmetry.space_group_name_H-M   'P 1'
#
loop_
_entity.id
_entity.type
_entity.pdbx_description
1 polymer ?
#
loop_
_entity_poly.entity_id
_entity_poly.type
_entity_poly.pdbx_seq_one_letter_code
_entity_poly.pdbx_strand_id
1 'polypeptide(L)'
;MNILAYMMEEIKDPTNILEGQRFEFLLDIEVDEEDELYTEGGIDLRVIVSKNDDDIKIENYFFIQKSDQKVLEFGLEDDEEAEVLAFVKQHILAGE
;
A
#
# COMPACT_ATOMS: atom_id res chain seq x y z
N MET A 1 -4.79 -12.18 2.33
CA MET A 1 -4.85 -10.89 3.05
C MET A 1 -6.23 -10.23 2.90
N ASN A 2 -6.77 -9.58 3.94
CA ASN A 2 -8.02 -8.79 3.86
C ASN A 2 -7.76 -7.31 4.19
N ILE A 3 -8.20 -6.36 3.35
CA ILE A 3 -8.09 -4.92 3.64
C ILE A 3 -9.33 -4.48 4.43
N LEU A 4 -9.14 -4.06 5.68
CA LEU A 4 -10.22 -3.63 6.57
C LEU A 4 -10.55 -2.14 6.41
N ALA A 5 -9.51 -1.32 6.25
CA ALA A 5 -9.60 0.12 6.08
C ALA A 5 -8.43 0.62 5.25
N TYR A 6 -8.57 1.81 4.67
CA TYR A 6 -7.46 2.45 3.97
C TYR A 6 -7.47 3.96 4.16
N MET A 7 -6.30 4.55 4.02
CA MET A 7 -6.10 5.97 3.81
C MET A 7 -5.35 6.17 2.50
N MET A 8 -5.78 7.13 1.69
CA MET A 8 -5.14 7.52 0.44
C MET A 8 -4.76 8.99 0.53
N GLU A 9 -3.49 9.31 0.27
CA GLU A 9 -2.99 10.68 0.20
C GLU A 9 -2.16 10.91 -1.07
N GLU A 10 -2.41 12.00 -1.78
CA GLU A 10 -1.55 12.42 -2.88
C GLU A 10 -0.26 13.06 -2.33
N ILE A 11 0.89 12.51 -2.72
CA ILE A 11 2.21 13.05 -2.38
C ILE A 11 2.45 14.27 -3.26
N LYS A 12 2.38 15.46 -2.65
CA LYS A 12 2.68 16.72 -3.32
C LYS A 12 4.17 16.79 -3.63
N ASP A 13 4.52 16.87 -4.91
CA ASP A 13 5.89 17.16 -5.35
C ASP A 13 6.08 18.66 -5.60
N PRO A 14 6.58 19.45 -4.62
CA PRO A 14 6.82 20.88 -4.82
C PRO A 14 7.95 21.16 -5.82
N THR A 15 8.79 20.17 -6.12
CA THR A 15 9.92 20.33 -7.04
C THR A 15 9.53 20.11 -8.49
N ASN A 16 8.42 19.40 -8.72
CA ASN A 16 7.91 19.01 -10.04
C ASN A 16 8.96 18.25 -10.87
N ILE A 17 9.80 17.47 -10.18
CA ILE A 17 10.85 16.63 -10.78
C ILE A 17 10.27 15.25 -11.10
N LEU A 18 9.26 14.81 -10.34
CA LEU A 18 8.62 13.53 -10.53
C LEU A 18 7.67 13.61 -11.74
N GLU A 19 7.82 12.66 -12.66
CA GLU A 19 6.81 12.44 -13.69
C GLU A 19 5.57 11.79 -13.07
N GLY A 20 4.40 12.34 -13.41
CA GLY A 20 3.10 11.84 -12.96
C GLY A 20 2.70 12.26 -11.54
N GLN A 21 1.67 11.58 -11.03
CA GLN A 21 1.17 11.75 -9.66
C GLN A 21 1.69 10.60 -8.79
N ARG A 22 1.94 10.88 -7.52
CA ARG A 22 2.26 9.84 -6.54
C ARG A 22 1.22 9.81 -5.44
N PHE A 23 0.89 8.62 -5.01
CA PHE A 23 -0.05 8.37 -3.95
C PHE A 23 0.59 7.49 -2.89
N GLU A 24 0.27 7.81 -1.65
CA GLU A 24 0.54 6.97 -0.50
C GLU A 24 -0.77 6.32 -0.07
N PHE A 25 -0.77 5.00 0.00
CA PHE A 25 -1.84 4.22 0.61
C PHE A 25 -1.33 3.65 1.93
N LEU A 26 -2.12 3.82 2.99
CA LEU A 26 -1.95 3.10 4.24
C LEU A 26 -3.13 2.14 4.37
N LEU A 27 -2.88 0.85 4.17
CA LEU A 27 -3.88 -0.20 4.19
C LEU A 27 -3.83 -0.91 5.55
N ASP A 28 -4.93 -0.88 6.28
CA ASP A 28 -5.12 -1.72 7.45
C ASP A 28 -5.48 -3.12 6.96
N ILE A 29 -4.60 -4.09 7.23
CA ILE A 29 -4.78 -5.45 6.73
C ILE A 29 -4.92 -6.45 7.87
N GLU A 30 -5.84 -7.38 7.68
CA GLU A 30 -6.06 -8.55 8.52
C GLU A 30 -5.48 -9.78 7.82
N VAL A 31 -4.68 -10.53 8.58
CA VAL A 31 -4.05 -11.78 8.17
C VAL A 31 -4.41 -12.86 9.19
N ASP A 32 -4.45 -14.11 8.76
CA ASP A 32 -4.81 -15.24 9.62
C ASP A 32 -3.74 -15.47 10.70
N GLU A 33 -4.11 -16.03 11.85
CA GLU A 33 -3.16 -16.30 12.97
C GLU A 33 -2.02 -17.27 12.59
N GLU A 34 -2.23 -18.08 11.54
CA GLU A 34 -1.24 -19.03 11.02
C GLU A 34 -0.29 -18.39 9.98
N ASP A 35 -0.54 -17.14 9.58
CA ASP A 35 0.25 -16.39 8.60
C ASP A 35 1.58 -15.91 9.20
N GLU A 36 2.63 -15.85 8.39
CA GLU A 36 3.94 -15.36 8.82
C GLU A 36 3.96 -13.86 9.11
N LEU A 37 3.02 -13.10 8.52
CA LEU A 37 2.82 -11.68 8.76
C LEU A 37 2.00 -11.41 10.03
N TYR A 38 1.43 -12.43 10.67
CA TYR A 38 0.56 -12.25 11.82
C TYR A 38 1.28 -11.60 13.00
N THR A 39 0.65 -10.56 13.55
CA THR A 39 1.06 -9.96 14.82
C THR A 39 -0.16 -9.63 15.68
N GLU A 40 -0.04 -9.80 17.00
CA GLU A 40 -1.15 -9.54 17.95
C GLU A 40 -1.69 -8.10 17.91
N GLY A 41 -0.90 -7.15 17.40
CA GLY A 41 -1.28 -5.73 17.26
C GLY A 41 -1.90 -5.37 15.91
N GLY A 42 -1.94 -6.30 14.96
CA GLY A 42 -2.24 -6.02 13.55
C GLY A 42 -1.09 -5.35 12.81
N ILE A 43 -1.23 -5.26 11.50
CA ILE A 43 -0.21 -4.74 10.58
C ILE A 43 -0.86 -3.73 9.63
N ASP A 44 -0.10 -2.71 9.26
CA ASP A 44 -0.44 -1.80 8.17
C ASP A 44 0.46 -2.08 6.98
N LEU A 45 -0.09 -2.07 5.78
CA LEU A 45 0.67 -2.11 4.54
C LEU A 45 0.70 -0.70 3.95
N ARG A 46 1.88 -0.07 3.99
CA ARG A 46 2.12 1.21 3.33
C ARG A 46 2.56 0.97 1.90
N VAL A 47 1.82 1.50 0.94
CA VAL A 47 2.08 1.34 -0.50
C VAL A 47 2.30 2.70 -1.14
N ILE A 48 3.42 2.85 -1.84
CA ILE A 48 3.73 4.02 -2.65
C ILE A 48 3.45 3.68 -4.09
N VAL A 49 2.57 4.45 -4.71
CA VAL A 49 2.09 4.21 -6.07
C VAL A 49 2.43 5.42 -6.94
N SER A 50 2.87 5.19 -8.16
CA SER A 50 2.95 6.23 -9.18
C SER A 50 1.87 6.03 -10.24
N LYS A 51 1.34 7.15 -10.73
CA LYS A 51 0.41 7.22 -11.85
C LYS A 51 1.01 8.12 -12.92
N ASN A 52 1.34 7.53 -14.06
CA ASN A 52 1.81 8.21 -15.26
C ASN A 52 0.82 7.94 -16.40
N ASP A 53 -0.01 8.94 -16.73
CA ASP A 53 -1.12 8.78 -17.66
C ASP A 53 -2.04 7.61 -17.27
N ASP A 54 -2.01 6.51 -18.04
CA ASP A 54 -2.77 5.28 -17.82
C ASP A 54 -1.95 4.18 -17.09
N ASP A 55 -0.66 4.41 -16.84
CA ASP A 55 0.23 3.49 -16.15
C ASP A 55 0.21 3.75 -14.64
N ILE A 56 -0.35 2.81 -13.88
CA ILE A 56 -0.34 2.82 -12.42
C ILE A 56 0.46 1.63 -11.93
N LYS A 57 1.48 1.89 -11.10
CA LYS A 57 2.37 0.86 -10.57
C LYS A 57 2.76 1.14 -9.12
N ILE A 58 3.03 0.06 -8.39
CA ILE A 58 3.61 0.14 -7.05
C ILE A 58 5.10 0.45 -7.21
N GLU A 59 5.54 1.57 -6.64
CA GLU A 59 6.95 1.98 -6.59
C GLU A 59 7.67 1.33 -5.41
N ASN A 60 6.98 1.20 -4.29
CA ASN A 60 7.51 0.62 -3.07
C ASN A 60 6.38 0.22 -2.12
N TYR A 61 6.65 -0.71 -1.22
CA TYR A 61 5.72 -1.08 -0.16
C TYR A 61 6.45 -1.52 1.11
N PHE A 62 5.78 -1.41 2.25
CA PHE A 62 6.30 -1.79 3.55
C PHE A 62 5.19 -2.30 4.46
N PHE A 63 5.42 -3.46 5.08
CA PHE A 63 4.60 -3.90 6.20
C PHE A 63 5.08 -3.21 7.48
N ILE A 64 4.16 -2.68 8.26
CA ILE A 64 4.42 -1.93 9.47
C ILE A 64 3.60 -2.55 10.59
N GLN A 65 4.28 -3.02 11.63
CA GLN A 65 3.59 -3.52 12.81
C GLN A 65 2.98 -2.35 13.59
N LYS A 66 1.69 -2.43 13.91
CA LYS A 66 0.97 -1.30 14.55
C LYS A 66 1.46 -1.00 15.96
N SER A 67 1.84 -2.04 16.71
CA SER A 67 2.19 -1.93 18.14
C SER A 67 3.43 -1.08 18.41
N ASP A 68 4.44 -1.17 17.56
CA ASP A 68 5.74 -0.50 17.75
C ASP A 68 6.22 0.25 16.51
N GLN A 69 5.41 0.31 15.44
CA GLN A 69 5.72 0.94 14.16
C GLN A 69 6.97 0.36 13.49
N LYS A 70 7.30 -0.89 13.81
CA LYS A 70 8.44 -1.58 13.21
C LYS A 70 8.11 -2.00 11.78
N VAL A 71 9.00 -1.68 10.85
CA VAL A 71 8.93 -2.20 9.49
C VAL A 71 9.33 -3.66 9.50
N LEU A 72 8.49 -4.51 8.91
CA LEU A 72 8.74 -5.93 8.76
C LEU A 72 9.40 -6.20 7.40
N GLU A 73 10.42 -7.05 7.38
CA GLU A 73 11.20 -7.37 6.17
C GLU A 73 10.55 -8.52 5.38
N PHE A 74 9.25 -8.42 5.15
CA PHE A 74 8.49 -9.35 4.33
C PHE A 74 8.09 -8.72 2.99
N GLY A 75 7.95 -9.57 1.98
CA GLY A 75 7.44 -9.20 0.66
C GLY A 75 5.96 -9.53 0.55
N LEU A 76 5.26 -8.86 -0.36
CA LEU A 76 4.00 -9.38 -0.88
C LEU A 76 4.30 -10.58 -1.78
N GLU A 77 3.48 -11.62 -1.71
CA GLU A 77 3.49 -12.65 -2.75
C GLU A 77 2.93 -12.11 -4.08
N ASP A 78 3.17 -12.80 -5.19
CA ASP A 78 2.80 -12.33 -6.53
C ASP A 78 1.28 -12.09 -6.70
N ASP A 79 0.46 -12.92 -6.05
CA ASP A 79 -0.99 -12.80 -6.03
C ASP A 79 -1.46 -11.67 -5.11
N GLU A 80 -0.86 -11.53 -3.93
CA GLU A 80 -1.16 -10.42 -3.01
C GLU A 80 -0.77 -9.06 -3.61
N GLU A 81 0.39 -8.96 -4.27
CA GLU A 81 0.81 -7.74 -4.96
C GLU A 81 -0.18 -7.38 -6.07
N ALA A 82 -0.68 -8.37 -6.80
CA ALA A 82 -1.70 -8.15 -7.83
C ALA A 82 -3.04 -7.67 -7.25
N GLU A 83 -3.46 -8.21 -6.10
CA GLU A 83 -4.66 -7.78 -5.38
C GLU A 83 -4.52 -6.33 -4.88
N VAL A 84 -3.40 -6.00 -4.24
CA VAL A 84 -3.09 -4.65 -3.76
C VAL A 84 -3.04 -3.67 -4.93
N LEU A 85 -2.38 -4.05 -6.03
CA LEU A 85 -2.30 -3.22 -7.23
C LEU A 85 -3.67 -2.95 -7.84
N ALA A 86 -4.55 -3.95 -7.88
CA ALA A 86 -5.92 -3.79 -8.37
C ALA A 86 -6.72 -2.82 -7.47
N PHE A 87 -6.57 -2.96 -6.15
CA PHE A 87 -7.22 -2.10 -5.16
C PHE A 87 -6.81 -0.63 -5.31
N VAL A 88 -5.50 -0.34 -5.34
CA VAL A 88 -5.01 1.04 -5.47
C VAL A 88 -5.37 1.65 -6.83
N LYS A 89 -5.32 0.86 -7.91
CA LYS A 89 -5.76 1.30 -9.25
C LYS A 89 -7.21 1.75 -9.25
N GLN A 90 -8.09 0.96 -8.64
CA GLN A 90 -9.51 1.27 -8.59
C GLN A 90 -9.76 2.61 -7.88
N HIS A 91 -9.13 2.85 -6.72
CA HIS A 91 -9.34 4.08 -5.95
C HIS A 91 -8.71 5.31 -6.59
N ILE A 92 -7.51 5.18 -7.17
CA ILE A 92 -6.87 6.28 -7.92
C ILE A 92 -7.73 6.70 -9.12
N LEU A 93 -8.33 5.73 -9.85
CA LEU A 93 -9.15 6.01 -11.02
C LEU A 93 -10.56 6.51 -10.66
N ALA A 94 -11.08 6.14 -9.48
CA ALA A 94 -12.33 6.69 -8.94
C ALA A 94 -12.20 8.17 -8.56
N GLY A 95 -10.97 8.64 -8.28
CA GLY A 95 -10.67 10.03 -7.93
C GLY A 95 -11.12 10.40 -6.51
N GLU A 96 -11.03 9.45 -5.59
CA GLU A 96 -11.32 9.61 -4.16
C GLU A 96 -10.26 10.46 -3.43
#